data_AF-A0A8X6YAC6-F1
#
_entry.id   AF-A0A8X6YAC6-F1
#
_cell.length_a   1.000
_cell.length_b   1.000
_cell.length_c   1.000
_cell.angle_alpha   90.00
_cell.angle_beta   90.00
_cell.angle_gamma   90.00
#
_symmetry.space_group_name_H-M   'P 1'
#
loop_
_entity.id
_entity.type
_entity.pdbx_description
1 polymer ?
#
loop_
_entity_poly.entity_id
_entity_poly.type
_entity_poly.pdbx_seq_one_letter_code
_entity_poly.pdbx_strand_id
1 'polypeptide(L)'
;MDVLCNEAKNNDAISFRDLDTLNFTCSIDNNCIETRREGTDHLNQYNCICDRNCALYDSCCLDSEYRHETKVTKPKVQVKCLSTYGPTTRDVLMIDSCEKPGIINDLCASNGEDWSDLFLLIPVTSKVSNITYKNYYCAVCNENPNADQLIFWAVKIDGQFDLPEDPPVPSLMFHRGMKSWILKEDRNMDKPRNVSVSIEPLERPEVKYC
;
A
#
# COMPACT_ATOMS: atom_id res chain seq x y z
N MET A 1 -14.24 26.40 -19.15
CA MET A 1 -13.02 26.51 -18.32
C MET A 1 -13.27 25.60 -17.15
N ASP A 2 -12.76 24.38 -17.21
CA ASP A 2 -12.88 23.44 -16.09
C ASP A 2 -11.94 23.90 -14.99
N VAL A 3 -12.49 24.21 -13.82
CA VAL A 3 -11.69 24.57 -12.66
C VAL A 3 -11.18 23.26 -12.05
N LEU A 4 -9.85 23.13 -12.00
CA LEU A 4 -9.19 22.10 -11.21
C LEU A 4 -9.45 22.40 -9.74
N CYS A 5 -10.48 21.78 -9.17
CA CYS A 5 -10.82 21.85 -7.76
C CYS A 5 -9.89 20.98 -6.89
N ASN A 6 -8.59 21.03 -7.14
CA ASN A 6 -7.58 20.40 -6.30
C ASN A 6 -7.11 21.45 -5.28
N GLU A 7 -7.01 21.05 -4.02
CA GLU A 7 -6.55 21.93 -2.95
C GLU A 7 -5.21 22.59 -3.32
N ALA A 8 -5.18 23.92 -3.20
CA ALA A 8 -3.93 24.65 -3.12
C ALA A 8 -3.19 24.20 -1.87
N LYS A 9 -1.89 23.91 -1.98
CA LYS A 9 -0.98 23.59 -0.87
C LYS A 9 -0.76 24.75 0.14
N ASN A 10 -1.72 25.66 0.32
CA ASN A 10 -1.62 26.80 1.22
C ASN A 10 -2.85 26.88 2.14
N ASN A 11 -2.59 27.26 3.39
CA ASN A 11 -3.45 27.24 4.58
C ASN A 11 -4.82 27.96 4.52
N ASP A 12 -5.32 28.37 3.35
CA ASP A 12 -6.66 28.94 3.18
C ASP A 12 -7.51 27.96 2.37
N ALA A 13 -8.02 26.93 3.05
CA ALA A 13 -8.76 25.84 2.41
C ALA A 13 -10.12 26.32 1.88
N ILE A 14 -10.24 26.48 0.56
CA ILE A 14 -11.49 26.73 -0.15
C ILE A 14 -12.40 25.49 0.01
N SER A 15 -13.66 25.67 0.44
CA SER A 15 -14.63 24.58 0.58
C SER A 15 -15.46 24.37 -0.69
N PHE A 16 -16.08 23.20 -0.84
CA PHE A 16 -17.02 22.94 -1.94
C PHE A 16 -18.17 23.95 -1.98
N ARG A 17 -18.65 24.39 -0.80
CA ARG A 17 -19.70 25.42 -0.69
C ARG A 17 -19.23 26.78 -1.18
N ASP A 18 -17.96 27.12 -1.02
CA ASP A 18 -17.39 28.36 -1.56
C ASP A 18 -17.33 28.29 -3.10
N LEU A 19 -17.06 27.12 -3.67
CA LEU A 19 -17.07 26.92 -5.12
C LEU A 19 -18.50 26.92 -5.70
N ASP A 20 -19.45 26.31 -5.01
CA ASP A 20 -20.87 26.25 -5.39
C ASP A 20 -21.51 27.65 -5.34
N THR A 21 -21.21 28.43 -4.29
CA THR A 21 -21.66 29.85 -4.21
C THR A 21 -21.03 30.74 -5.28
N LEU A 22 -19.88 30.35 -5.83
CA LEU A 22 -19.21 31.02 -6.95
C LEU A 22 -19.62 30.47 -8.33
N ASN A 23 -20.59 29.55 -8.39
CA ASN A 23 -21.08 28.94 -9.63
C ASN A 23 -19.99 28.16 -10.41
N PHE A 24 -18.99 27.64 -9.72
CA PHE A 24 -17.98 26.78 -10.32
C PHE A 24 -18.44 25.33 -10.36
N THR A 25 -18.37 24.70 -11.54
CA THR A 25 -18.56 23.26 -11.71
C THR A 25 -17.21 22.56 -11.64
N CYS A 26 -16.99 21.76 -10.60
CA CYS A 26 -15.82 20.89 -10.51
C CYS A 26 -15.95 19.69 -11.45
N SER A 27 -14.83 19.21 -12.01
CA SER A 27 -14.81 17.95 -12.77
C SER A 27 -15.41 16.81 -11.93
N ILE A 28 -16.04 15.85 -12.60
CA ILE A 28 -16.57 14.60 -12.01
C ILE A 28 -15.47 13.84 -11.25
N ASP A 29 -14.22 14.02 -11.66
CA ASP A 29 -13.08 13.36 -11.03
C ASP A 29 -12.75 13.89 -9.62
N ASN A 30 -13.34 15.04 -9.25
CA ASN A 30 -13.10 15.75 -8.00
C ASN A 30 -14.31 15.72 -7.04
N ASN A 31 -15.36 14.95 -7.36
CA ASN A 31 -16.60 14.89 -6.57
C ASN A 31 -17.13 13.46 -6.40
N CYS A 32 -18.06 13.28 -5.45
CA CYS A 32 -18.66 12.01 -5.01
C CYS A 32 -20.11 11.84 -5.48
N ILE A 33 -20.39 12.13 -6.76
CA ILE A 33 -21.69 11.87 -7.41
C ILE A 33 -22.18 10.44 -7.07
N GLU A 34 -23.49 10.25 -6.95
CA GLU A 34 -24.12 8.98 -6.48
C GLU A 34 -23.55 7.71 -7.12
N THR A 35 -23.09 7.77 -8.38
CA THR A 35 -22.48 6.63 -9.08
C THR A 35 -21.11 6.19 -8.54
N ARG A 36 -20.38 7.04 -7.80
CA ARG A 36 -19.08 6.70 -7.16
C ARG A 36 -19.22 6.15 -5.75
N ARG A 37 -20.39 6.29 -5.11
CA ARG A 37 -20.61 5.81 -3.73
C ARG A 37 -20.68 4.28 -3.62
N GLU A 38 -20.89 3.59 -4.74
CA GLU A 38 -21.11 2.13 -4.78
C GLU A 38 -19.90 1.30 -5.27
N GLY A 39 -18.75 1.90 -5.59
CA GLY A 39 -17.63 1.17 -6.20
C GLY A 39 -16.25 1.77 -5.93
N THR A 40 -15.24 0.90 -5.86
CA THR A 40 -13.84 1.19 -5.51
C THR A 40 -13.28 2.41 -6.24
N ASP A 41 -13.10 3.52 -5.52
CA ASP A 41 -12.34 4.66 -6.02
C ASP A 41 -10.86 4.25 -6.15
N HIS A 42 -10.35 4.33 -7.38
CA HIS A 42 -8.93 4.18 -7.65
C HIS A 42 -8.35 5.58 -7.90
N LEU A 43 -7.29 5.96 -7.16
CA LEU A 43 -6.64 7.27 -7.35
C LEU A 43 -5.94 7.41 -8.72
N ASN A 44 -5.79 6.31 -9.46
CA ASN A 44 -5.35 6.34 -10.86
C ASN A 44 -6.47 6.75 -11.84
N GLN A 45 -7.73 6.72 -11.39
CA GLN A 45 -8.91 7.08 -12.18
C GLN A 45 -9.52 8.41 -11.72
N TYR A 46 -9.37 8.75 -10.44
CA TYR A 46 -9.95 9.94 -9.83
C TYR A 46 -8.94 10.67 -8.94
N ASN A 47 -9.10 11.98 -8.74
CA ASN A 47 -8.16 12.78 -7.93
C ASN A 47 -8.39 12.64 -6.41
N CYS A 48 -9.44 11.92 -6.01
CA CYS A 48 -9.89 11.81 -4.64
C CYS A 48 -10.71 10.53 -4.40
N ILE A 49 -10.89 10.17 -3.14
CA ILE A 49 -11.61 8.99 -2.64
C ILE A 49 -12.89 9.47 -1.93
N CYS A 50 -14.00 8.75 -2.14
CA CYS A 50 -15.31 9.06 -1.61
C CYS A 50 -15.74 8.17 -0.44
N ASP A 51 -15.01 7.08 -0.19
CA ASP A 51 -15.27 6.23 0.97
C ASP A 51 -14.77 6.85 2.29
N ARG A 52 -15.15 6.23 3.41
CA ARG A 52 -14.78 6.69 4.75
C ARG A 52 -13.27 6.75 5.00
N ASN A 53 -12.49 5.93 4.31
CA ASN A 53 -11.04 5.88 4.47
C ASN A 53 -10.37 7.07 3.79
N CYS A 54 -11.05 7.84 2.94
CA CYS A 54 -10.47 9.06 2.38
C CYS A 54 -9.98 10.03 3.47
N ALA A 55 -10.65 10.08 4.62
CA ALA A 55 -10.31 10.94 5.74
C ALA A 55 -8.98 10.51 6.39
N LEU A 56 -8.67 9.22 6.31
CA LEU A 56 -7.44 8.61 6.81
C LEU A 56 -6.23 9.01 5.96
N TYR A 57 -6.44 9.08 4.65
CA TYR A 57 -5.39 9.34 3.67
C TYR A 57 -5.30 10.80 3.23
N ASP A 58 -6.15 11.66 3.80
CA ASP A 58 -6.32 13.06 3.38
C ASP A 58 -6.59 13.21 1.88
N SER A 59 -7.34 12.24 1.34
CA SER A 59 -7.61 12.10 -0.08
C SER A 59 -9.09 12.29 -0.38
N CYS A 60 -9.88 12.85 0.54
CA CYS A 60 -11.31 13.04 0.35
C CYS A 60 -11.63 14.03 -0.76
N CYS A 61 -12.64 13.69 -1.56
CA CYS A 61 -13.23 14.68 -2.46
C CYS A 61 -13.85 15.82 -1.65
N LEU A 62 -13.99 16.99 -2.29
CA LEU A 62 -14.47 18.20 -1.63
C LEU A 62 -15.89 18.07 -1.08
N ASP A 63 -16.73 17.27 -1.73
CA ASP A 63 -18.13 16.99 -1.37
C ASP A 63 -18.31 15.65 -0.62
N SER A 64 -17.22 14.96 -0.29
CA SER A 64 -17.28 13.74 0.53
C SER A 64 -17.77 14.07 1.93
N GLU A 65 -18.76 13.34 2.42
CA GLU A 65 -19.28 13.48 3.79
C GLU A 65 -18.22 13.14 4.85
N TYR A 66 -17.21 12.36 4.48
CA TYR A 66 -16.13 11.93 5.35
C TYR A 66 -14.98 12.94 5.45
N ARG A 67 -14.94 13.98 4.59
CA ARG A 67 -13.85 14.97 4.55
C ARG A 67 -13.57 15.64 5.89
N HIS A 68 -14.61 15.85 6.69
CA HIS A 68 -14.52 16.47 8.01
C HIS A 68 -14.70 15.47 9.16
N GLU A 69 -14.52 14.17 8.91
CA GLU A 69 -14.68 13.17 9.95
C GLU A 69 -13.53 13.26 10.99
N THR A 70 -13.81 13.94 12.09
CA THR A 70 -12.86 14.16 13.19
C THR A 70 -12.62 12.94 14.07
N LYS A 71 -13.40 11.88 13.88
CA LYS A 71 -13.30 10.63 14.65
C LYS A 71 -12.20 9.70 14.11
N VAL A 72 -11.69 9.95 12.91
CA VAL A 72 -10.63 9.13 12.30
C VAL A 72 -9.28 9.58 12.85
N THR A 73 -8.56 8.66 13.50
CA THR A 73 -7.18 8.92 13.88
C THR A 73 -6.31 8.84 12.64
N LYS A 74 -5.92 10.00 12.10
CA LYS A 74 -5.02 10.07 10.94
C LYS A 74 -3.65 9.48 11.32
N PRO A 75 -2.98 8.75 10.40
CA PRO A 75 -1.61 8.35 10.60
C PRO A 75 -0.72 9.58 10.78
N LYS A 76 0.26 9.49 11.68
CA LYS A 76 1.23 10.58 11.92
C LYS A 76 2.19 10.77 10.75
N VAL A 77 2.33 9.74 9.94
CA VAL A 77 3.22 9.69 8.79
C VAL A 77 2.38 9.79 7.51
N GLN A 78 2.93 10.48 6.52
CA GLN A 78 2.30 10.62 5.22
C GLN A 78 2.12 9.25 4.55
N VAL A 79 0.91 8.99 4.05
CA VAL A 79 0.62 7.83 3.20
C VAL A 79 1.12 8.12 1.79
N LYS A 80 1.77 7.14 1.16
CA LYS A 80 2.34 7.25 -0.17
C LYS A 80 1.74 6.23 -1.12
N CYS A 81 1.73 6.58 -2.40
CA CYS A 81 1.42 5.66 -3.47
C CYS A 81 2.66 4.84 -3.82
N LEU A 82 2.64 3.53 -3.56
CA LEU A 82 3.79 2.63 -3.75
C LEU A 82 3.39 1.41 -4.58
N SER A 83 4.30 1.01 -5.46
CA SER A 83 4.12 -0.18 -6.30
C SER A 83 4.35 -1.47 -5.52
N THR A 84 3.47 -2.44 -5.71
CA THR A 84 3.65 -3.80 -5.20
C THR A 84 4.81 -4.51 -5.90
N TYR A 85 5.41 -5.49 -5.23
CA TYR A 85 6.49 -6.28 -5.81
C TYR A 85 5.97 -7.35 -6.78
N GLY A 86 6.57 -7.44 -7.96
CA GLY A 86 6.34 -8.52 -8.90
C GLY A 86 6.26 -8.09 -10.36
N PRO A 87 6.00 -9.03 -11.29
CA PRO A 87 5.92 -8.76 -12.73
C PRO A 87 4.70 -7.91 -13.12
N THR A 88 3.61 -8.01 -12.35
CA THR A 88 2.43 -7.16 -12.49
C THR A 88 2.33 -6.26 -11.25
N THR A 89 2.94 -5.09 -11.33
CA THR A 89 2.92 -4.11 -10.25
C THR A 89 1.56 -3.42 -10.21
N ARG A 90 1.06 -3.16 -9.00
CA ARG A 90 -0.09 -2.29 -8.76
C ARG A 90 0.32 -1.21 -7.78
N ASP A 91 -0.15 0.01 -8.02
CA ASP A 91 0.12 1.13 -7.14
C ASP A 91 -0.95 1.18 -6.04
N VAL A 92 -0.48 1.27 -4.79
CA VAL A 92 -1.31 1.10 -3.60
C VAL A 92 -0.92 2.15 -2.56
N LEU A 93 -1.91 2.67 -1.84
CA LEU A 93 -1.68 3.56 -0.72
C LEU A 93 -1.08 2.78 0.46
N MET A 94 0.15 3.14 0.85
CA MET A 94 0.88 2.50 1.94
C MET A 94 1.64 3.51 2.81
N ILE A 95 1.87 3.14 4.07
CA ILE A 95 2.85 3.80 4.94
C ILE A 95 4.18 3.02 4.90
N ASP A 96 5.28 3.71 4.56
CA ASP A 96 6.62 3.13 4.37
C ASP A 96 7.68 3.61 5.37
N SER A 97 7.26 4.38 6.37
CA SER A 97 8.16 5.00 7.33
C SER A 97 7.49 5.16 8.70
N CYS A 98 8.30 5.44 9.72
CA CYS A 98 7.81 5.82 11.04
C CYS A 98 8.70 6.86 11.71
N GLU A 99 8.15 7.56 12.70
CA GLU A 99 8.89 8.61 13.41
C GLU A 99 9.83 8.07 14.50
N LYS A 100 9.61 6.83 14.96
CA LYS A 100 10.37 6.26 16.07
C LYS A 100 11.77 5.86 15.58
N PRO A 101 12.86 6.31 16.20
CA PRO A 101 14.20 5.89 15.81
C PRO A 101 14.49 4.43 16.19
N GLY A 102 15.46 3.82 15.51
CA GLY A 102 15.99 2.48 15.83
C GLY A 102 15.69 1.43 14.77
N ILE A 103 16.07 0.18 15.07
CA ILE A 103 16.11 -0.91 14.08
C ILE A 103 14.76 -1.20 13.42
N ILE A 104 13.65 -1.01 14.13
CA ILE A 104 12.30 -1.20 13.56
C ILE A 104 12.03 -0.18 12.45
N ASN A 105 12.49 1.06 12.61
CA ASN A 105 12.36 2.07 11.55
C ASN A 105 13.29 1.78 10.38
N ASP A 106 14.51 1.32 10.65
CA ASP A 106 15.45 0.93 9.59
C ASP A 106 14.88 -0.22 8.75
N LEU A 107 14.25 -1.22 9.38
CA LEU A 107 13.56 -2.34 8.72
C LEU A 107 12.24 -1.92 8.06
N CYS A 108 11.52 -0.94 8.63
CA CYS A 108 10.36 -0.35 7.96
C CYS A 108 10.78 0.36 6.67
N ALA A 109 11.85 1.16 6.71
CA ALA A 109 12.31 1.94 5.56
C ALA A 109 13.13 1.12 4.55
N SER A 110 13.60 -0.08 4.92
CA SER A 110 14.46 -0.89 4.06
C SER A 110 13.78 -1.45 2.81
N ASN A 111 14.61 -1.99 1.92
CA ASN A 111 14.21 -2.74 0.74
C ASN A 111 14.63 -4.22 0.93
N GLY A 112 13.70 -5.16 0.75
CA GLY A 112 13.99 -6.58 0.93
C GLY A 112 15.01 -7.16 -0.06
N GLU A 113 15.21 -6.55 -1.24
CA GLU A 113 16.26 -6.95 -2.17
C GLU A 113 17.67 -6.67 -1.62
N ASP A 114 17.86 -5.53 -0.96
CA ASP A 114 19.14 -5.13 -0.37
C ASP A 114 19.52 -6.05 0.78
N TRP A 115 18.52 -6.49 1.55
CA TRP A 115 18.68 -7.36 2.70
C TRP A 115 18.54 -8.84 2.37
N SER A 116 18.21 -9.18 1.12
CA SER A 116 17.88 -10.56 0.70
C SER A 116 16.80 -11.20 1.60
N ASP A 117 15.82 -10.40 2.03
CA ASP A 117 14.73 -10.83 2.92
C ASP A 117 13.39 -10.46 2.30
N LEU A 118 12.64 -11.50 1.90
CA LEU A 118 11.36 -11.32 1.25
C LEU A 118 10.32 -10.70 2.20
N PHE A 119 10.41 -10.93 3.51
CA PHE A 119 9.43 -10.40 4.47
C PHE A 119 9.43 -8.88 4.55
N LEU A 120 10.52 -8.23 4.14
CA LEU A 120 10.61 -6.77 4.04
C LEU A 120 9.85 -6.20 2.83
N LEU A 121 9.48 -7.04 1.86
CA LEU A 121 8.70 -6.67 0.68
C LEU A 121 7.19 -6.94 0.84
N ILE A 122 6.76 -7.71 1.83
CA ILE A 122 5.38 -8.15 1.99
C ILE A 122 4.57 -7.08 2.72
N PRO A 123 3.61 -6.40 2.06
CA PRO A 123 2.74 -5.47 2.73
C PRO A 123 1.85 -6.18 3.75
N VAL A 124 1.45 -5.42 4.77
CA VAL A 124 0.47 -5.86 5.76
C VAL A 124 -0.64 -4.84 5.88
N THR A 125 -1.88 -5.31 5.99
CA THR A 125 -3.03 -4.43 6.22
C THR A 125 -3.55 -4.65 7.64
N SER A 126 -3.69 -3.56 8.38
CA SER A 126 -4.28 -3.59 9.73
C SER A 126 -5.79 -3.78 9.66
N LYS A 127 -6.31 -4.78 10.36
CA LYS A 127 -7.76 -5.04 10.49
C LYS A 127 -8.46 -3.98 11.34
N VAL A 128 -7.70 -3.22 12.13
CA VAL A 128 -8.23 -2.23 13.07
C VAL A 128 -8.35 -0.87 12.37
N SER A 129 -7.32 -0.44 11.66
CA SER A 129 -7.28 0.87 11.01
C SER A 129 -7.57 0.83 9.50
N ASN A 130 -7.60 -0.37 8.89
CA ASN A 130 -7.63 -0.57 7.43
C ASN A 130 -6.46 0.10 6.68
N ILE A 131 -5.40 0.49 7.39
CA ILE A 131 -4.17 1.02 6.77
C ILE A 131 -3.33 -0.13 6.25
N THR A 132 -2.83 0.03 5.02
CA THR A 132 -1.77 -0.83 4.49
C THR A 132 -0.41 -0.23 4.79
N TYR A 133 0.49 -1.07 5.29
CA TYR A 133 1.86 -0.76 5.61
C TYR A 133 2.78 -1.51 4.64
N LYS A 134 3.87 -0.88 4.21
CA LYS A 134 4.83 -1.48 3.26
C LYS A 134 5.35 -2.84 3.73
N ASN A 135 5.54 -3.01 5.04
CA ASN A 135 5.88 -4.27 5.67
C ASN A 135 5.44 -4.32 7.14
N TYR A 136 5.60 -5.50 7.77
CA TYR A 136 5.27 -5.73 9.19
C TYR A 136 5.91 -4.71 10.14
N TYR A 137 7.17 -4.33 9.90
CA TYR A 137 7.90 -3.41 10.77
C TYR A 137 7.28 -2.02 10.77
N CYS A 138 6.79 -1.55 9.63
CA CYS A 138 6.05 -0.29 9.55
C CYS A 138 4.76 -0.33 10.37
N ALA A 139 4.01 -1.44 10.36
CA ALA A 139 2.82 -1.59 11.17
C ALA A 139 3.14 -1.60 12.68
N VAL A 140 4.15 -2.37 13.10
CA VAL A 140 4.63 -2.39 14.50
C VAL A 140 5.08 -1.01 14.96
N CYS A 141 5.81 -0.29 14.11
CA CYS A 141 6.32 1.01 14.48
C CYS A 141 5.19 2.04 14.70
N ASN A 142 4.19 2.04 13.83
CA ASN A 142 3.12 3.03 13.81
C ASN A 142 1.95 2.70 14.73
N GLU A 143 1.53 1.43 14.81
CA GLU A 143 0.34 1.00 15.57
C GLU A 143 0.63 0.07 16.76
N ASN A 144 1.80 -0.57 16.78
CA ASN A 144 2.11 -1.65 17.74
C ASN A 144 0.97 -2.68 17.85
N PRO A 145 0.54 -3.30 16.74
CA PRO A 145 -0.61 -4.19 16.71
C PRO A 145 -0.25 -5.57 17.26
N ASN A 146 -1.27 -6.32 17.68
CA ASN A 146 -1.16 -7.76 17.90
C ASN A 146 -1.10 -8.48 16.55
N ALA A 147 -0.47 -9.66 16.50
CA ALA A 147 -0.28 -10.41 15.25
C ALA A 147 -1.61 -10.79 14.55
N ASP A 148 -2.67 -11.06 15.33
CA ASP A 148 -4.01 -11.39 14.83
C ASP A 148 -4.74 -10.19 14.21
N GLN A 149 -4.25 -8.97 14.44
CA GLN A 149 -4.80 -7.73 13.89
C GLN A 149 -4.21 -7.39 12.52
N LEU A 150 -3.25 -8.16 12.01
CA LEU A 150 -2.63 -7.94 10.71
C LEU A 150 -3.07 -8.99 9.69
N ILE A 151 -3.19 -8.56 8.43
CA ILE A 151 -3.35 -9.41 7.26
C ILE A 151 -2.10 -9.25 6.40
N PHE A 152 -1.29 -10.30 6.31
CA PHE A 152 -0.17 -10.36 5.38
C PHE A 152 -0.68 -10.59 3.98
N TRP A 153 -0.08 -9.91 3.01
CA TRP A 153 -0.37 -10.14 1.61
C TRP A 153 0.17 -11.50 1.16
N ALA A 154 -0.47 -12.09 0.16
CA ALA A 154 -0.06 -13.39 -0.36
C ALA A 154 1.24 -13.23 -1.16
N VAL A 155 2.18 -14.14 -0.89
CA VAL A 155 3.38 -14.29 -1.69
C VAL A 155 3.18 -15.48 -2.63
N LYS A 156 3.37 -15.24 -3.91
CA LYS A 156 3.43 -16.28 -4.92
C LYS A 156 4.86 -16.40 -5.41
N ILE A 157 5.39 -17.62 -5.37
CA ILE A 157 6.71 -17.96 -5.89
C ILE A 157 6.49 -18.93 -7.03
N ASP A 158 6.73 -18.47 -8.25
CA ASP A 158 6.60 -19.27 -9.47
C ASP A 158 7.98 -19.65 -10.01
N GLY A 159 8.17 -20.92 -10.35
CA GLY A 159 9.40 -21.41 -10.97
C GLY A 159 9.27 -22.85 -11.44
N GLN A 160 10.23 -23.27 -12.27
CA GLN A 160 10.35 -24.67 -12.68
C GLN A 160 11.26 -25.41 -11.69
N PHE A 161 10.66 -25.92 -10.62
CA PHE A 161 11.32 -26.74 -9.62
C PHE A 161 10.42 -27.92 -9.24
N ASP A 162 11.03 -29.10 -9.16
CA ASP A 162 10.39 -30.28 -8.56
C ASP A 162 10.57 -30.13 -7.05
N LEU A 163 9.50 -29.82 -6.32
CA LEU A 163 9.55 -29.85 -4.86
C LEU A 163 9.86 -31.30 -4.45
N PRO A 164 10.96 -31.57 -3.72
CA PRO A 164 11.20 -32.89 -3.18
C PRO A 164 9.97 -33.33 -2.35
N GLU A 165 9.58 -34.61 -2.44
CA GLU A 165 8.48 -35.17 -1.64
C GLU A 165 8.67 -34.95 -0.12
N ASP A 166 9.91 -34.70 0.29
CA ASP A 166 10.29 -34.27 1.63
C ASP A 166 11.49 -33.30 1.56
N PRO A 167 11.30 -31.96 1.54
CA PRO A 167 12.42 -31.06 1.41
C PRO A 167 12.88 -30.50 2.76
N PRO A 168 14.20 -30.39 3.01
CA PRO A 168 14.67 -29.22 3.77
C PRO A 168 14.15 -27.97 3.05
N VAL A 169 13.54 -27.05 3.79
CA VAL A 169 12.97 -25.80 3.26
C VAL A 169 14.03 -25.11 2.38
N PRO A 170 13.80 -24.94 1.07
CA PRO A 170 14.80 -24.35 0.20
C PRO A 170 15.04 -22.89 0.60
N SER A 171 16.31 -22.47 0.58
CA SER A 171 16.67 -21.10 0.95
C SER A 171 16.41 -20.15 -0.21
N LEU A 172 15.46 -19.24 -0.03
CA LEU A 172 15.19 -18.16 -0.96
C LEU A 172 16.13 -16.98 -0.68
N MET A 173 16.83 -16.49 -1.70
CA MET A 173 17.72 -15.34 -1.57
C MET A 173 17.69 -14.44 -2.80
N PHE A 174 17.97 -13.16 -2.63
CA PHE A 174 18.04 -12.21 -3.74
C PHE A 174 19.45 -12.18 -4.34
N HIS A 175 19.57 -12.51 -5.62
CA HIS A 175 20.84 -12.48 -6.33
C HIS A 175 21.05 -11.13 -7.02
N ARG A 176 21.82 -10.24 -6.38
CA ARG A 176 22.04 -8.85 -6.85
C ARG A 176 22.55 -8.72 -8.28
N GLY A 177 23.46 -9.61 -8.72
CA GLY A 177 24.02 -9.56 -10.08
C GLY A 177 23.00 -9.89 -11.17
N MET A 178 21.99 -10.68 -10.85
CA MET A 178 20.91 -11.07 -11.78
C MET A 178 19.64 -10.24 -11.56
N LYS A 179 19.58 -9.50 -10.44
CA LYS A 179 18.39 -8.79 -9.96
C LYS A 179 17.16 -9.70 -9.91
N SER A 180 17.35 -10.91 -9.39
CA SER A 180 16.32 -11.93 -9.33
C SER A 180 16.40 -12.73 -8.03
N TRP A 181 15.24 -13.19 -7.57
CA TRP A 181 15.18 -14.17 -6.50
C TRP A 181 15.63 -15.53 -7.01
N ILE A 182 16.39 -16.24 -6.18
CA ILE A 182 16.88 -17.57 -6.47
C ILE A 182 16.56 -18.52 -5.32
N LEU A 183 16.20 -19.76 -5.66
CA LEU A 183 16.12 -20.86 -4.71
C LEU A 183 17.44 -21.63 -4.72
N LYS A 184 17.99 -21.85 -3.53
CA LYS A 184 19.15 -22.71 -3.30
C LYS A 184 18.70 -23.98 -2.59
N GLU A 185 18.83 -25.12 -3.26
CA GLU A 185 18.58 -26.44 -2.67
C GLU A 185 19.85 -26.94 -1.98
N ASP A 186 19.69 -27.40 -0.74
CA ASP A 186 20.77 -27.48 0.23
C ASP A 186 21.78 -28.62 0.02
N ARG A 187 21.71 -29.42 -1.06
CA ARG A 187 22.51 -30.66 -1.10
C ARG A 187 23.27 -31.04 -2.35
N ASN A 188 22.97 -30.61 -3.58
CA ASN A 188 23.78 -31.11 -4.72
C ASN A 188 23.58 -30.48 -6.11
N MET A 189 23.28 -29.19 -6.24
CA MET A 189 23.31 -28.55 -7.56
C MET A 189 24.04 -27.20 -7.54
N ASP A 190 25.11 -27.12 -8.33
CA ASP A 190 25.94 -25.93 -8.59
C ASP A 190 25.20 -24.76 -9.27
N LYS A 191 23.87 -24.85 -9.45
CA LYS A 191 23.10 -23.86 -10.21
C LYS A 191 21.92 -23.35 -9.40
N PRO A 192 21.99 -22.11 -8.88
CA PRO A 192 20.81 -21.45 -8.33
C PRO A 192 19.72 -21.36 -9.40
N ARG A 193 18.47 -21.62 -9.01
CA ARG A 193 17.33 -21.52 -9.92
C ARG A 193 16.63 -20.20 -9.72
N ASN A 194 16.41 -19.47 -10.82
CA ASN A 194 15.62 -18.25 -10.79
C ASN A 194 14.16 -18.57 -10.50
N VAL A 195 13.56 -17.75 -9.65
CA VAL A 195 12.12 -17.77 -9.40
C VAL A 195 11.55 -16.38 -9.63
N SER A 196 10.30 -16.36 -10.09
CA SER A 196 9.48 -15.16 -10.09
C SER A 196 8.78 -15.05 -8.74
N VAL A 197 8.77 -13.85 -8.17
CA VAL A 197 8.04 -13.56 -6.94
C VAL A 197 7.03 -12.48 -7.26
N SER A 198 5.77 -12.72 -6.92
CA SER A 198 4.72 -11.69 -6.93
C SER A 198 4.07 -11.60 -5.56
N ILE A 199 3.65 -10.40 -5.21
CA ILE A 199 2.96 -10.11 -3.95
C ILE A 199 1.61 -9.50 -4.28
N GLU A 200 0.56 -10.14 -3.80
CA GLU A 200 -0.82 -9.81 -4.12
C GLU A 200 -1.65 -9.70 -2.84
N PRO A 201 -2.63 -8.79 -2.79
CA PRO A 201 -3.49 -8.71 -1.63
C PRO A 201 -4.35 -9.96 -1.54
N LEU A 202 -4.59 -10.44 -0.32
CA LEU A 202 -5.61 -11.47 -0.09
C LEU A 202 -7.00 -10.89 -0.43
N GLU A 203 -8.03 -11.72 -0.62
CA GLU A 203 -9.38 -11.22 -0.92
C GLU A 203 -10.05 -10.46 0.24
N ARG A 204 -9.37 -10.35 1.39
CA ARG A 204 -9.93 -9.86 2.67
C ARG A 204 -9.60 -8.42 3.08
N PRO A 205 -8.46 -7.78 2.75
CA PRO A 205 -8.24 -6.38 3.04
C PRO A 205 -8.90 -5.50 1.96
N GLU A 206 -9.58 -4.44 2.39
CA GLU A 206 -9.96 -3.33 1.50
C GLU A 206 -8.71 -2.55 1.08
N VAL A 207 -8.02 -3.04 0.05
CA VAL A 207 -6.85 -2.36 -0.49
C VAL A 207 -7.25 -1.14 -1.29
N LYS A 208 -6.60 -0.01 -1.02
CA LYS A 208 -6.84 1.24 -1.75
C LYS A 208 -5.74 1.45 -2.78
N TYR A 209 -6.15 1.42 -4.04
CA TYR A 209 -5.25 1.58 -5.17
C TYR A 209 -5.08 3.04 -5.55
N CYS A 210 -3.90 3.33 -6.07
CA CYS A 210 -3.54 4.52 -6.80
C CYS A 210 -2.84 4.08 -8.09
#